data_AF-A0A957URN1-F1
#
_entry.id   AF-A0A957URN1-F1
#
_cell.length_a   1.000
_cell.length_b   1.000
_cell.length_c   1.000
_cell.angle_alpha   90.00
_cell.angle_beta   90.00
_cell.angle_gamma   90.00
#
_symmetry.space_group_name_H-M   'P 1'
#
loop_
_entity.id
_entity.type
_entity.pdbx_description
1 polymer ?
#
loop_
_entity_poly.entity_id
_entity_poly.type
_entity_poly.pdbx_seq_one_letter_code
_entity_poly.pdbx_strand_id
1 'polypeptide(L)'
;VGPMAGVTSPSMAVYVVKNETHGNLAFSNLNEGYGKVLRYGAYQEDVQARLRWMNGVMAPVLRSAIEASGGMDIRTLLAEALHMGDEGHNRNKAGSILFTKNLAPFIAKAAPDSDTAAEILKFLGDNALSVLNP
;
A
#
# COMPACT_ATOMS: atom_id res chain seq x y z
N VAL A 1 -2.94 -11.70 6.16
CA VAL A 1 -1.64 -12.23 5.73
C VAL A 1 -0.56 -11.20 6.01
N GLY A 2 0.68 -11.61 6.24
CA GLY A 2 1.78 -10.68 6.47
C GLY A 2 3.05 -11.18 5.76
N PRO A 3 3.78 -10.32 5.05
CA PRO A 3 4.99 -10.74 4.34
C PRO A 3 6.14 -11.00 5.32
N MET A 4 6.95 -12.02 5.02
CA MET A 4 8.20 -12.32 5.75
C MET A 4 7.96 -12.58 7.24
N ALA A 5 8.52 -11.77 8.15
CA ALA A 5 8.27 -11.91 9.60
C ALA A 5 6.78 -11.74 9.96
N GLY A 6 5.98 -11.08 9.10
CA GLY A 6 4.53 -11.03 9.22
C GLY A 6 4.00 -10.28 10.45
N VAL A 7 4.87 -9.55 11.18
CA VAL A 7 4.51 -8.85 12.41
C VAL A 7 3.51 -7.74 12.11
N THR A 8 2.35 -7.80 12.75
CA THR A 8 1.29 -6.79 12.69
C THR A 8 0.81 -6.51 14.11
N SER A 9 0.76 -5.25 14.51
CA SER A 9 0.27 -4.83 15.84
C SER A 9 -1.08 -4.11 15.75
N PRO A 10 -1.82 -3.95 16.87
CA PRO A 10 -3.15 -3.32 16.85
C PRO A 10 -3.19 -1.88 16.30
N SER A 11 -2.08 -1.15 16.35
CA SER A 11 -1.99 0.22 15.85
C SER A 11 -1.59 0.31 14.38
N MET A 12 -1.22 -0.80 13.75
CA MET A 12 -0.85 -0.81 12.33
C MET A 12 -2.07 -0.80 11.43
N ALA A 13 -2.08 0.12 10.49
CA ALA A 13 -3.03 0.16 9.39
C ALA A 13 -2.87 -1.08 8.50
N VAL A 14 -4.01 -1.57 8.03
CA VAL A 14 -4.10 -2.71 7.13
C VAL A 14 -4.99 -2.34 5.94
N TYR A 15 -4.68 -2.91 4.78
CA TYR A 15 -5.64 -3.01 3.70
C TYR A 15 -6.76 -3.95 4.11
N VAL A 16 -7.98 -3.62 3.72
CA VAL A 16 -9.17 -4.46 3.89
C VAL A 16 -9.66 -4.82 2.50
N VAL A 17 -9.53 -6.08 2.13
CA VAL A 17 -10.01 -6.60 0.85
C VAL A 17 -11.29 -7.38 1.12
N LYS A 18 -12.38 -6.97 0.47
CA LYS A 18 -13.67 -7.66 0.54
C LYS A 18 -13.86 -8.49 -0.71
N ASN A 19 -14.19 -9.77 -0.52
CA ASN A 19 -14.75 -10.58 -1.60
C ASN A 19 -16.20 -10.17 -1.82
N GLU A 20 -16.51 -9.50 -2.93
CA GLU A 20 -17.88 -9.05 -3.20
C GLU A 20 -18.86 -10.19 -3.43
N THR A 21 -18.40 -11.35 -3.92
CA THR A 21 -19.25 -12.51 -4.19
C THR A 21 -19.70 -13.23 -2.92
N HIS A 22 -18.80 -13.38 -1.94
CA HIS A 22 -19.05 -14.20 -0.74
C HIS A 22 -19.03 -13.41 0.58
N GLY A 23 -18.71 -12.11 0.53
CA GLY A 23 -18.72 -11.20 1.68
C GLY A 23 -17.57 -11.35 2.67
N ASN A 24 -16.65 -12.31 2.49
CA ASN A 24 -15.52 -12.49 3.40
C ASN A 24 -14.48 -11.37 3.26
N LEU A 25 -13.77 -11.08 4.36
CA LEU A 25 -12.72 -10.07 4.41
C LEU A 25 -11.34 -10.71 4.55
N ALA A 26 -10.34 -10.07 3.96
CA ALA A 26 -8.93 -10.34 4.17
C ALA A 26 -8.20 -9.06 4.55
N PHE A 27 -7.12 -9.22 5.31
CA PHE A 27 -6.35 -8.11 5.87
C PHE A 27 -4.86 -8.32 5.65
N SER A 28 -4.14 -7.24 5.33
CA SER A 28 -2.69 -7.24 5.15
C SER A 28 -2.11 -5.87 5.50
N ASN A 29 -0.94 -5.82 6.12
CA ASN A 29 -0.30 -4.56 6.52
C ASN A 29 0.19 -3.74 5.30
N LEU A 30 0.56 -2.48 5.50
CA LEU A 30 1.15 -1.66 4.44
C LEU A 30 2.62 -2.05 4.19
N ASN A 31 3.06 -1.97 2.93
CA ASN A 31 4.44 -2.31 2.57
C ASN A 31 5.40 -1.14 2.88
N GLU A 32 6.45 -1.41 3.66
CA GLU A 32 7.42 -0.40 4.11
C GLU A 32 8.44 0.04 3.04
N GLY A 33 8.51 -0.67 1.91
CA GLY A 33 9.53 -0.49 0.88
C GLY A 33 10.71 -1.46 1.00
N TYR A 34 11.84 -1.05 0.41
CA TYR A 34 13.10 -1.79 0.41
C TYR A 34 14.05 -1.34 1.53
N GLY A 35 15.09 -2.14 1.78
CA GLY A 35 16.15 -1.80 2.72
C GLY A 35 15.86 -2.26 4.16
N LYS A 36 16.17 -1.40 5.14
CA LYS A 36 15.97 -1.68 6.57
C LYS A 36 14.48 -1.56 6.90
N VAL A 37 13.80 -2.69 7.01
CA VAL A 37 12.35 -2.78 7.24
C VAL A 37 12.01 -3.78 8.35
N LEU A 38 10.91 -3.52 9.06
CA LEU A 38 10.47 -4.34 10.18
C LEU A 38 10.15 -5.78 9.75
N ARG A 39 9.60 -5.97 8.54
CA ARG A 39 9.34 -7.31 8.00
C ARG A 39 10.59 -8.19 7.85
N TYR A 40 11.80 -7.61 7.88
CA TYR A 40 13.10 -8.31 7.93
C TYR A 40 13.78 -8.23 9.31
N GLY A 41 13.08 -7.78 10.34
CA GLY A 41 13.58 -7.70 11.72
C GLY A 41 14.34 -6.42 12.08
N ALA A 42 14.41 -5.44 11.18
CA ALA A 42 15.01 -4.14 11.49
C ALA A 42 14.11 -3.35 12.46
N TYR A 43 14.68 -2.75 13.51
CA TYR A 43 13.93 -2.09 14.59
C TYR A 43 14.57 -0.79 15.07
N GLN A 44 15.42 -0.17 14.24
CA GLN A 44 16.08 1.10 14.58
C GLN A 44 15.10 2.29 14.51
N GLU A 45 15.54 3.45 15.00
CA GLU A 45 14.70 4.65 15.10
C GLU A 45 14.14 5.13 13.76
N ASP A 46 14.92 5.03 12.68
CA ASP A 46 14.49 5.36 11.31
C ASP A 46 13.38 4.43 10.81
N VAL A 47 13.46 3.13 11.12
CA VAL A 47 12.39 2.16 10.84
C VAL A 47 11.12 2.52 11.59
N GLN A 48 11.25 2.81 12.89
CA GLN A 48 10.12 3.19 13.73
C GLN A 48 9.50 4.52 13.29
N ALA A 49 10.31 5.50 12.89
CA ALA A 49 9.85 6.79 12.37
C ALA A 49 9.03 6.60 11.08
N ARG A 50 9.52 5.79 10.14
CA ARG A 50 8.78 5.46 8.92
C ARG A 50 7.46 4.76 9.22
N LEU A 51 7.44 3.77 10.12
CA LEU A 51 6.20 3.10 10.52
C LEU A 51 5.19 4.07 11.15
N ARG A 52 5.64 4.99 12.00
CA ARG A 52 4.78 6.04 12.57
C ARG A 52 4.24 6.97 11.49
N TRP A 53 5.07 7.41 10.53
CA TRP A 53 4.63 8.22 9.40
C TRP A 53 3.63 7.47 8.52
N MET A 54 3.90 6.21 8.17
CA MET A 54 2.98 5.38 7.38
C MET A 54 1.61 5.26 8.04
N ASN A 55 1.56 5.08 9.36
CA ASN A 55 0.31 4.95 10.11
C ASN A 55 -0.40 6.29 10.37
N GLY A 56 0.35 7.34 10.70
CA GLY A 56 -0.21 8.63 11.11
C GLY A 56 -0.51 9.59 9.96
N VAL A 57 0.18 9.45 8.82
CA VAL A 57 0.10 10.38 7.69
C VAL A 57 -0.38 9.66 6.43
N MET A 58 0.32 8.61 5.99
CA MET A 58 0.01 7.95 4.72
C MET A 58 -1.31 7.17 4.76
N ALA A 59 -1.54 6.36 5.80
CA ALA A 59 -2.72 5.49 5.88
C ALA A 59 -4.06 6.26 5.90
N PRO A 60 -4.22 7.37 6.66
CA PRO A 60 -5.47 8.15 6.62
C PRO A 60 -5.76 8.76 5.24
N VAL A 61 -4.72 9.22 4.53
CA VAL A 61 -4.86 9.75 3.17
C VAL A 61 -5.23 8.64 2.19
N LEU A 62 -4.55 7.49 2.27
CA LEU A 62 -4.88 6.32 1.45
C LEU A 62 -6.30 5.82 1.69
N ARG A 63 -6.74 5.75 2.95
CA ARG A 63 -8.13 5.39 3.31
C ARG A 63 -9.11 6.32 2.60
N SER A 64 -8.91 7.63 2.75
CA SER A 64 -9.78 8.64 2.14
C SER A 64 -9.75 8.57 0.61
N ALA A 65 -8.58 8.32 0.01
CA ALA A 65 -8.42 8.18 -1.42
C ALA A 65 -9.15 6.95 -1.98
N ILE A 66 -9.04 5.80 -1.31
CA ILE A 66 -9.73 4.55 -1.67
C ILE A 66 -11.25 4.70 -1.50
N GLU A 67 -11.71 5.33 -0.42
CA GLU A 67 -13.14 5.60 -0.22
C GLU A 67 -13.68 6.52 -1.33
N ALA A 68 -12.95 7.59 -1.68
CA ALA A 68 -13.32 8.51 -2.73
C ALA A 68 -13.26 7.90 -4.14
N SER A 69 -12.44 6.88 -4.37
CA SER A 69 -12.39 6.15 -5.64
C SER A 69 -13.53 5.13 -5.80
N GLY A 70 -14.32 4.91 -4.75
CA GLY A 70 -15.35 3.86 -4.72
C GLY A 70 -14.77 2.46 -4.47
N GLY A 71 -13.56 2.38 -3.90
CA GLY A 71 -12.79 1.14 -3.79
C GLY A 71 -11.90 0.89 -5.01
N MET A 72 -11.28 -0.28 -5.04
CA MET A 72 -10.42 -0.72 -6.13
C MET A 72 -10.66 -2.20 -6.43
N ASP A 73 -10.90 -2.53 -7.70
CA ASP A 73 -10.97 -3.92 -8.15
C ASP A 73 -9.55 -4.50 -8.25
N ILE A 74 -9.15 -5.19 -7.18
CA ILE A 74 -7.84 -5.84 -7.09
C ILE A 74 -7.67 -6.93 -8.15
N ARG A 75 -8.74 -7.63 -8.56
CA ARG A 75 -8.64 -8.67 -9.59
C ARG A 75 -8.31 -8.06 -10.95
N THR A 76 -8.94 -6.94 -11.30
CA THR A 76 -8.65 -6.23 -12.55
C THR A 76 -7.23 -5.65 -12.53
N LEU A 77 -6.79 -5.06 -11.42
CA LEU A 77 -5.42 -4.57 -11.26
C LEU A 77 -4.38 -5.68 -11.45
N LEU A 78 -4.60 -6.85 -10.83
CA LEU A 78 -3.70 -7.99 -10.95
C LEU A 78 -3.67 -8.54 -12.39
N ALA A 79 -4.82 -8.63 -13.06
CA ALA A 79 -4.89 -9.08 -14.45
C ALA A 79 -4.08 -8.18 -15.40
N GLU A 80 -4.19 -6.85 -15.24
CA GLU A 80 -3.39 -5.91 -16.03
C GLU A 80 -1.90 -6.00 -15.70
N ALA A 81 -1.54 -6.09 -14.42
CA ALA A 81 -0.15 -6.24 -13.98
C ALA A 81 0.51 -7.50 -14.57
N LEU A 82 -0.20 -8.64 -14.59
CA LEU A 82 0.27 -9.88 -15.20
C LEU A 82 0.56 -9.72 -16.70
N HIS A 83 -0.31 -9.01 -17.44
CA HIS A 83 -0.06 -8.68 -18.86
C HIS A 83 1.10 -7.70 -19.07
N MET A 84 1.52 -6.99 -18.03
CA MET A 84 2.69 -6.11 -18.03
C MET A 84 3.96 -6.81 -17.50
N GLY A 85 3.91 -8.13 -17.29
CA GLY A 85 5.06 -8.96 -16.94
C GLY A 85 5.39 -9.03 -15.45
N ASP A 86 4.46 -8.61 -14.58
CA ASP A 86 4.50 -8.97 -13.16
C ASP A 86 4.05 -10.42 -12.95
N GLU A 87 4.34 -11.00 -11.77
CA GLU A 87 3.84 -12.32 -11.38
C GLU A 87 3.11 -12.35 -10.03
N GLY A 88 3.05 -11.23 -9.30
CA GLY A 88 2.24 -11.07 -8.08
C GLY A 88 2.92 -11.53 -6.79
N HIS A 89 4.21 -11.84 -6.82
CA HIS A 89 4.99 -12.23 -5.64
C HIS A 89 6.38 -11.59 -5.61
N ASN A 90 7.32 -11.98 -6.47
CA ASN A 90 8.66 -11.36 -6.54
C ASN A 90 8.70 -10.06 -7.35
N ARG A 91 7.88 -9.95 -8.39
CA ARG A 91 7.82 -8.81 -9.32
C ARG A 91 6.41 -8.24 -9.33
N ASN A 92 6.29 -7.04 -8.75
CA ASN A 92 5.04 -6.30 -8.55
C ASN A 92 5.14 -4.86 -9.08
N LYS A 93 6.06 -4.61 -10.02
CA LYS A 93 6.43 -3.25 -10.43
C LYS A 93 5.31 -2.59 -11.23
N ALA A 94 4.74 -3.30 -12.19
CA ALA A 94 3.64 -2.78 -13.00
C ALA A 94 2.41 -2.51 -12.12
N GLY A 95 2.03 -3.48 -11.28
CA GLY A 95 0.90 -3.33 -10.35
C GLY A 95 1.11 -2.17 -9.37
N SER A 96 2.33 -1.96 -8.85
CA SER A 96 2.64 -0.83 -7.96
C SER A 96 2.48 0.53 -8.65
N ILE A 97 2.88 0.63 -9.91
CA ILE A 97 2.69 1.84 -10.73
C ILE A 97 1.20 2.06 -11.02
N LEU A 98 0.47 1.02 -11.42
CA LEU A 98 -0.97 1.09 -11.70
C LEU A 98 -1.76 1.52 -10.45
N PHE A 99 -1.46 0.94 -9.30
CA PHE A 99 -2.05 1.31 -8.01
C PHE A 99 -1.82 2.78 -7.68
N THR A 100 -0.56 3.23 -7.77
CA THR A 100 -0.18 4.61 -7.53
C THR A 100 -0.90 5.56 -8.48
N LYS A 101 -0.88 5.26 -9.79
CA LYS A 101 -1.54 6.07 -10.83
C LYS A 101 -3.05 6.14 -10.62
N ASN A 102 -3.70 5.03 -10.26
CA ASN A 102 -5.15 4.99 -10.08
C ASN A 102 -5.60 5.78 -8.85
N LEU A 103 -4.79 5.78 -7.79
CA LEU A 103 -5.08 6.55 -6.57
C LEU A 103 -4.59 8.00 -6.62
N ALA A 104 -3.66 8.35 -7.52
CA ALA A 104 -3.02 9.66 -7.51
C ALA A 104 -3.97 10.87 -7.52
N PRO A 105 -5.03 10.91 -8.35
CA PRO A 105 -5.99 12.02 -8.33
C PRO A 105 -6.74 12.15 -7.00
N PHE A 106 -6.95 11.03 -6.30
CA PHE A 106 -7.66 10.99 -5.03
C PHE A 106 -6.73 11.32 -3.86
N ILE A 107 -5.48 10.84 -3.90
CA ILE A 107 -4.43 11.24 -2.95
C ILE A 107 -4.21 12.74 -2.99
N ALA A 108 -4.09 13.32 -4.19
CA ALA A 108 -3.91 14.76 -4.36
C ALA A 108 -5.06 15.60 -3.78
N LYS A 109 -6.28 15.05 -3.73
CA LYS A 109 -7.46 15.71 -3.15
C LYS A 109 -7.60 15.45 -1.64
N ALA A 110 -7.19 14.28 -1.18
CA ALA A 110 -7.37 13.84 0.20
C ALA A 110 -6.24 14.30 1.14
N ALA A 111 -5.05 14.54 0.60
CA ALA A 111 -3.93 15.06 1.37
C ALA A 111 -4.24 16.49 1.91
N PRO A 112 -3.74 16.83 3.11
CA PRO A 112 -3.94 18.16 3.69
C PRO A 112 -3.23 19.28 2.92
N ASP A 113 -2.15 18.94 2.22
CA ASP A 113 -1.34 19.86 1.42
C ASP A 113 -0.62 19.10 0.29
N SER A 114 -0.03 19.87 -0.63
CA SER A 114 0.67 19.33 -1.81
C SER A 114 1.93 18.56 -1.46
N ASP A 115 2.62 18.92 -0.37
CA ASP A 115 3.88 18.30 0.03
C ASP A 115 3.62 16.89 0.57
N THR A 116 2.59 16.74 1.39
CA THR A 116 2.11 15.44 1.89
C THR A 116 1.66 14.56 0.73
N ALA A 117 0.91 15.11 -0.24
CA ALA A 117 0.51 14.37 -1.42
C ALA A 117 1.74 13.87 -2.21
N ALA A 118 2.70 14.75 -2.46
CA ALA A 118 3.92 14.43 -3.18
C ALA A 118 4.76 13.38 -2.46
N GLU A 119 4.90 13.47 -1.14
CA GLU A 119 5.63 12.50 -0.32
C GLU A 119 5.01 11.10 -0.41
N ILE A 120 3.68 11.00 -0.31
CA ILE A 120 2.96 9.72 -0.43
C ILE A 120 3.09 9.13 -1.84
N LEU A 121 2.87 9.96 -2.88
CA LEU A 121 2.99 9.50 -4.26
C LEU A 121 4.39 9.02 -4.60
N LYS A 122 5.41 9.74 -4.09
CA LYS A 122 6.81 9.33 -4.22
C LYS A 122 7.07 8.02 -3.48
N PHE A 123 6.60 7.88 -2.24
CA PHE A 123 6.77 6.66 -1.46
C PHE A 123 6.18 5.43 -2.19
N LEU A 124 4.97 5.56 -2.73
CA LEU A 124 4.32 4.47 -3.47
C LEU A 124 5.00 4.19 -4.82
N GLY A 125 5.38 5.23 -5.55
CA GLY A 125 5.98 5.14 -6.88
C GLY A 125 7.41 4.59 -6.86
N ASP A 126 8.20 4.95 -5.85
CA ASP A 126 9.56 4.42 -5.65
C ASP A 126 9.53 2.99 -5.07
N ASN A 127 8.42 2.59 -4.44
CA ASN A 127 8.23 1.27 -3.89
C ASN A 127 7.59 0.31 -4.92
N ALA A 128 8.44 -0.49 -5.58
CA ALA A 128 7.99 -1.54 -6.51
C ALA A 128 7.23 -2.72 -5.85
N LEU A 129 6.99 -2.66 -4.52
CA LEU A 129 6.25 -3.65 -3.75
C LEU A 129 5.00 -3.06 -3.08
N SER A 130 4.56 -1.86 -3.48
CA SER A 130 3.35 -1.23 -2.93
C SER A 130 2.12 -2.12 -3.03
N VAL A 131 2.00 -2.91 -4.11
CA VAL A 131 0.89 -3.88 -4.30
C VAL A 131 1.20 -5.32 -3.88
N LEU A 132 2.33 -5.59 -3.23
CA LEU A 132 2.59 -6.94 -2.70
C LEU A 132 1.59 -7.33 -1.61
N ASN A 133 1.08 -6.33 -0.89
CA ASN A 133 0.27 -6.51 0.30
C ASN A 133 -1.24 -6.31 0.11
N PRO A 134 -1.75 -5.31 -0.65
CA PRO A 134 -3.17 -5.22 -0.98
C PRO A 134 -3.62 -6.32 -1.96
#